data_AF-A0A1I0CEJ7-F1
#
_entry.id   AF-A0A1I0CEJ7-F1
#
_cell.length_a   1.000
_cell.length_b   1.000
_cell.length_c   1.000
_cell.angle_alpha   90.00
_cell.angle_beta   90.00
_cell.angle_gamma   90.00
#
_symmetry.space_group_name_H-M   'P 1'
#
loop_
_entity.id
_entity.type
_entity.pdbx_description
1 polymer ?
#
loop_
_entity_poly.entity_id
_entity_poly.type
_entity_poly.pdbx_seq_one_letter_code
_entity_poly.pdbx_strand_id
1 'polypeptide(L)' 'MKNEELLKNIIRVKLQTMDVVTDMLPKEIREPVEELQRKLIKTIHEATEEYVEKSDIEKKEKKIKTIEIE' A
#
# COMPACT_ATOMS: atom_id res chain seq x y z
N MET A 1 1.94 8.52 16.51
CA MET A 1 2.43 9.75 15.83
C MET A 1 3.89 9.65 15.36
N LYS A 2 4.94 9.59 16.20
CA LYS A 2 6.34 9.57 15.70
C LYS A 2 6.67 8.33 14.85
N ASN A 3 6.19 7.15 15.25
CA ASN A 3 6.47 5.89 14.53
C ASN A 3 5.75 5.80 13.18
N GLU A 4 4.53 6.34 13.08
CA GLU A 4 3.78 6.36 11.80
C GLU A 4 4.45 7.27 10.79
N GLU A 5 4.96 8.43 11.23
CA GLU A 5 5.71 9.34 10.37
C GLU A 5 7.04 8.73 9.92
N LEU A 6 7.74 8.02 10.82
CA LEU A 6 8.93 7.26 10.46
C LEU A 6 8.62 6.18 9.42
N LEU A 7 7.53 5.43 9.59
CA LEU A 7 7.11 4.42 8.61
C LEU A 7 6.80 5.05 7.25
N LYS A 8 6.05 6.16 7.19
CA LYS A 8 5.79 6.89 5.94
C LYS A 8 7.07 7.34 5.26
N ASN A 9 8.03 7.87 6.03
CA ASN A 9 9.30 8.33 5.49
C ASN A 9 10.16 7.17 4.96
N ILE A 10 10.19 6.04 5.66
CA ILE A 10 10.89 4.83 5.18
C ILE A 10 10.31 4.38 3.84
N ILE A 11 8.98 4.27 3.73
CA ILE A 11 8.32 3.86 2.49
C ILE A 11 8.62 4.86 1.36
N ARG A 12 8.52 6.17 1.64
CA ARG A 12 8.84 7.21 0.66
C ARG A 12 10.28 7.09 0.15
N VAL A 13 11.25 6.95 1.06
CA VAL A 13 12.67 6.80 0.68
C VAL A 13 12.89 5.56 -0.17
N LYS A 14 12.24 4.43 0.14
CA LYS A 14 12.34 3.21 -0.66
C LYS A 14 11.81 3.41 -2.08
N LEU A 15 10.64 4.04 -2.24
CA LEU A 15 10.08 4.35 -3.56
C LEU A 15 10.98 5.30 -4.35
N GLN A 16 11.47 6.37 -3.73
CA GLN A 16 12.41 7.29 -4.37
C GLN A 16 13.72 6.60 -4.76
N THR A 17 14.20 5.65 -3.95
CA THR A 17 15.39 4.87 -4.28
C THR A 17 15.15 4.01 -5.52
N MET A 18 13.96 3.41 -5.65
CA MET A 18 13.58 2.66 -6.85
C MET A 18 13.58 3.56 -8.08
N ASP A 19 13.01 4.76 -8.01
CA ASP A 19 13.04 5.73 -9.12
C ASP A 19 14.48 6.00 -9.57
N VAL A 20 15.37 6.32 -8.62
CA VAL A 20 16.78 6.61 -8.92
C VAL A 20 17.50 5.42 -9.53
N VAL A 21 17.28 4.21 -9.00
CA VAL A 21 17.91 2.99 -9.52
C VAL A 21 17.40 2.67 -10.92
N THR A 22 16.10 2.80 -11.17
CA THR A 22 15.49 2.59 -12.49
C THR A 22 16.03 3.59 -13.51
N ASP A 23 16.20 4.84 -13.12
CA ASP A 23 16.74 5.89 -13.98
C ASP A 23 18.20 5.64 -14.43
N MET A 24 18.97 4.92 -13.62
CA MET A 24 20.36 4.53 -13.90
C MET A 24 20.48 3.30 -14.82
N LEU A 25 19.37 2.63 -15.14
CA LEU A 25 19.40 1.44 -15.99
C LEU A 25 19.67 1.80 -17.46
N PRO A 26 20.30 0.88 -18.22
CA PRO A 26 20.35 0.95 -19.68
C PRO A 26 18.96 1.10 -20.29
N LYS A 27 18.86 1.87 -21.38
CA LYS A 27 17.57 2.20 -22.01
C LYS A 27 16.77 0.97 -22.42
N GLU A 28 17.46 -0.10 -22.81
CA GLU A 28 16.89 -1.36 -23.28
C GLU A 28 16.08 -2.08 -22.20
N ILE A 29 16.40 -1.85 -20.92
CA ILE A 29 15.73 -2.51 -19.79
C ILE A 29 14.97 -1.54 -18.88
N ARG A 30 15.14 -0.23 -19.07
CA ARG A 30 14.51 0.79 -18.23
C ARG A 30 13.00 0.78 -18.34
N GLU A 31 12.46 0.83 -19.56
CA GLU A 31 11.02 0.85 -19.82
C GLU A 31 10.26 -0.34 -19.18
N PRO A 32 10.68 -1.61 -19.36
CA PRO A 32 9.99 -2.73 -18.72
C PRO A 32 10.10 -2.70 -17.18
N VAL A 33 11.19 -2.16 -16.61
CA VAL A 33 11.34 -2.01 -15.16
C VAL A 33 10.45 -0.88 -14.62
N GLU A 34 10.32 0.24 -15.33
CA GLU A 34 9.39 1.32 -14.98
C GLU A 34 7.95 0.83 -15.01
N GLU A 35 7.57 0.01 -16.00
CA GLU A 35 6.23 -0.57 -16.07
C GLU A 35 5.97 -1.51 -14.87
N LEU A 36 6.94 -2.34 -14.52
CA LEU A 36 6.86 -3.21 -13.35
C LEU A 36 6.73 -2.41 -12.06
N GLN A 37 7.48 -1.33 -11.90
CA GLN A 37 7.41 -0.46 -10.72
C GLN A 37 6.03 0.19 -10.57
N ARG A 38 5.43 0.68 -11.67
CA ARG A 38 4.06 1.22 -11.66
C ARG A 38 3.04 0.16 -11.27
N LYS A 39 3.15 -1.05 -11.83
CA LYS A 39 2.29 -2.20 -11.47
C LYS A 39 2.40 -2.53 -9.99
N LEU A 40 3.62 -2.59 -9.45
CA LEU A 40 3.86 -2.86 -8.03
C LEU A 40 3.15 -1.84 -7.13
N ILE A 41 3.31 -0.55 -7.41
CA ILE A 41 2.67 0.51 -6.61
C ILE A 41 1.15 0.38 -6.65
N LYS A 42 0.59 0.14 -7.85
CA LYS A 42 -0.85 -0.06 -8.02
C LYS A 42 -1.34 -1.28 -7.23
N THR A 43 -0.68 -2.42 -7.34
CA THR A 43 -1.06 -3.65 -6.61
C THR A 43 -0.97 -3.46 -5.10
N ILE A 44 0.05 -2.75 -4.59
CA ILE A 44 0.16 -2.44 -3.16
C ILE A 44 -1.02 -1.57 -2.72
N HIS A 45 -1.39 -0.57 -3.52
CA HIS A 45 -2.52 0.30 -3.22
C HIS A 45 -3.83 -0.49 -3.15
N GLU A 46 -4.14 -1.27 -4.19
CA GLU A 46 -5.34 -2.10 -4.27
C GLU A 46 -5.41 -3.11 -3.11
N ALA A 47 -4.32 -3.84 -2.83
CA ALA A 47 -4.28 -4.79 -1.74
C ALA A 47 -4.44 -4.13 -0.35
N THR A 48 -3.91 -2.91 -0.18
CA THR A 48 -4.05 -2.16 1.07
C THR A 48 -5.46 -1.62 1.25
N GLU A 49 -6.07 -1.11 0.18
CA GLU A 49 -7.47 -0.65 0.18
C GLU A 49 -8.41 -1.80 0.54
N GLU A 50 -8.27 -2.95 -0.12
CA GLU A 50 -9.04 -4.16 0.21
C GLU A 50 -8.87 -4.58 1.68
N TYR A 51 -7.65 -4.49 2.22
CA TYR A 51 -7.38 -4.85 3.61
C TYR A 51 -8.06 -3.90 4.59
N VAL A 52 -8.02 -2.59 4.31
CA VAL A 52 -8.67 -1.57 5.14
C VAL A 52 -10.20 -1.74 5.08
N GLU A 53 -10.77 -1.91 3.89
CA GLU A 53 -12.21 -2.15 3.70
C GLU A 53 -12.70 -3.38 4.47
N LYS A 54 -12.02 -4.52 4.33
CA LYS A 54 -12.33 -5.75 5.07
C LYS A 54 -12.25 -5.53 6.58
N SER A 55 -11.22 -4.79 7.05
CA SER A 55 -11.06 -4.49 8.48
C SER A 55 -12.20 -3.63 9.04
N ASP A 56 -12.78 -2.74 8.24
CA ASP A 56 -13.87 -1.86 8.66
C ASP A 56 -15.23 -2.56 8.61
N ILE A 57 -15.41 -3.52 7.70
CA ILE A 57 -16.57 -4.43 7.68
C ILE A 57 -16.59 -5.28 8.95
N GLU A 58 -15.47 -5.92 9.32
CA GLU A 58 -15.37 -6.74 10.54
C GLU A 58 -15.62 -5.93 11.83
N LYS A 59 -15.19 -4.66 11.86
CA LYS A 59 -15.47 -3.76 13.00
C LYS A 59 -16.96 -3.38 13.08
N LYS A 60 -17.67 -3.28 11.95
CA LYS A 60 -19.10 -2.98 11.91
C LYS A 60 -19.93 -4.18 12.35
N GLU A 61 -19.59 -5.39 11.91
CA GLU A 61 -20.29 -6.62 12.32
C GLU A 61 -20.19 -6.85 13.84
N LYS A 62 -19.01 -6.62 14.44
CA LYS A 62 -18.82 -6.72 15.91
C LYS A 62 -19.63 -5.70 16.72
N LYS A 63 -20.09 -4.59 16.11
CA LYS A 63 -20.90 -3.56 16.78
C LYS A 63 -22.39 -3.86 16.77
N ILE A 64 -22.87 -4.74 15.89
CA ILE A 64 -24.27 -5.17 15.88
C ILE A 64 -24.40 -6.32 16.90
N LYS A 65 -24.40 -5.99 18.20
CA LYS A 65 -24.85 -6.95 19.22
C LYS A 65 -26.37 -7.06 19.09
N THR A 66 -26.85 -8.24 18.75
CA THR A 66 -28.25 -8.64 18.84
C THR A 66 -28.78 -8.27 20.23
N ILE A 67 -29.76 -7.39 20.29
CA ILE A 67 -30.52 -7.13 21.51
C ILE A 67 -31.55 -8.26 21.59
N GLU A 68 -31.38 -9.18 22.53
CA GLU A 68 -32.43 -10.14 22.87
C GLU A 68 -33.59 -9.35 23.50
N ILE A 69 -34.76 -9.43 22.89
CA ILE A 69 -35.99 -8.83 23.40
C ILE A 69 -36.65 -9.93 24.25
N GLU A 70 -36.66 -9.75 25.58
CA GLU A 70 -37.46 -10.55 26.53
C GLU A 70 -38.94 -10.14 26.50
#